data_AF-A0A231PH00-F1
#
_entry.id   AF-A0A231PH00-F1
#
_cell.length_a   1.000
_cell.length_b   1.000
_cell.length_c   1.000
_cell.angle_alpha   90.00
_cell.angle_beta   90.00
_cell.angle_gamma   90.00
#
_symmetry.space_group_name_H-M   'P 1'
#
loop_
_entity.id
_entity.type
_entity.pdbx_description
1 polymer ?
#
loop_
_entity_poly.entity_id
_entity_poly.type
_entity_poly.pdbx_seq_one_letter_code
_entity_poly.pdbx_strand_id
1 'polypeptide(L)'
;MSDATLHATDQNPDDFAVQIADQVESFLVAVTEVAKGDEPESAVPFLLLEVSQLLLAGGRLGAHEDIVPDERYEPDTGPDADVDELRENLARLLDPIDVYSEVFDPYEPRKAPVPARISDDLTDVITDLRHGMAHYRAGRTTEALWWWQFSYFSNWGSTASATLRALQSVLAHVRLNQPLAELDGLDTDQGMGDDTLEFEAGRVMAEEIAGPLGLDPAK
;
A
#
# COMPACT_ATOMS: atom_id res chain seq x y z
N MET A 1 -19.74 3.92 28.66
CA MET A 1 -19.38 2.52 29.00
C MET A 1 -18.86 1.91 27.72
N SER A 2 -17.56 2.13 27.43
CA SER A 2 -16.91 1.50 26.29
C SER A 2 -16.93 0.00 26.52
N ASP A 3 -17.46 -0.74 25.55
CA ASP A 3 -17.45 -2.18 25.58
C ASP A 3 -16.00 -2.65 25.43
N ALA A 4 -15.37 -2.93 26.57
CA ALA A 4 -13.97 -3.34 26.67
C ALA A 4 -13.70 -4.73 26.05
N THR A 5 -14.70 -5.34 25.41
CA THR A 5 -14.56 -6.58 24.66
C THR A 5 -14.08 -6.40 23.23
N LEU A 6 -14.07 -5.18 22.67
CA LEU A 6 -13.47 -4.90 21.35
C LEU A 6 -11.95 -5.13 21.30
N HIS A 7 -11.29 -5.20 22.47
CA HIS A 7 -9.86 -5.48 22.63
C HIS A 7 -9.60 -6.70 23.51
N ALA A 8 -10.59 -7.60 23.67
CA ALA A 8 -10.38 -8.82 24.44
C ALA A 8 -9.38 -9.73 23.70
N THR A 9 -8.13 -9.69 24.14
CA THR A 9 -6.99 -10.52 23.73
C THR A 9 -7.14 -12.01 24.12
N ASP A 10 -8.29 -12.41 24.65
CA ASP A 10 -8.64 -13.81 24.96
C ASP A 10 -9.14 -14.59 23.72
N GLN A 11 -9.06 -14.02 22.51
CA GLN A 11 -9.30 -14.78 21.28
C GLN A 11 -8.08 -15.65 20.99
N ASN A 12 -8.32 -16.93 20.70
CA ASN A 12 -7.28 -17.86 20.27
C ASN A 12 -6.50 -17.19 19.11
N PRO A 13 -5.15 -17.15 19.14
CA PRO A 13 -4.35 -16.57 18.04
C PRO A 13 -4.74 -17.13 16.66
N ASP A 14 -5.18 -18.38 16.61
CA ASP A 14 -5.72 -19.00 15.41
C ASP A 14 -6.98 -18.27 14.90
N ASP A 15 -7.86 -17.83 15.80
CA ASP A 15 -9.07 -17.07 15.44
C ASP A 15 -8.71 -15.69 14.88
N PHE A 16 -7.67 -15.05 15.40
CA PHE A 16 -7.19 -13.77 14.88
C PHE A 16 -6.63 -13.92 13.47
N ALA A 17 -5.77 -14.92 13.27
CA ALA A 17 -5.18 -15.18 11.96
C ALA A 17 -6.22 -15.55 10.91
N VAL A 18 -7.21 -16.38 11.26
CA VAL A 18 -8.35 -16.70 10.38
C VAL A 18 -9.11 -15.44 9.98
N GLN A 19 -9.42 -14.56 10.94
CA GLN A 19 -10.14 -13.33 10.64
C GLN A 19 -9.35 -12.37 9.73
N ILE A 20 -8.03 -12.23 9.94
CA ILE A 20 -7.19 -11.42 9.05
C ILE A 20 -7.12 -12.07 7.66
N ALA A 21 -6.91 -13.38 7.58
CA ALA A 21 -6.87 -14.11 6.31
C ALA A 21 -8.18 -13.96 5.52
N ASP A 22 -9.33 -14.08 6.17
CA ASP A 22 -10.65 -13.89 5.54
C ASP A 22 -10.81 -12.46 4.99
N GLN A 23 -10.39 -11.45 5.75
CA GLN A 23 -10.44 -10.04 5.32
C GLN A 23 -9.52 -9.78 4.13
N VAL A 24 -8.31 -10.32 4.16
CA VAL A 24 -7.33 -10.23 3.08
C VAL A 24 -7.84 -10.94 1.82
N GLU A 25 -8.32 -12.18 1.95
CA GLU A 25 -8.86 -12.95 0.81
C GLU A 25 -10.08 -12.26 0.19
N SER A 26 -10.97 -11.70 1.01
CA SER A 26 -12.10 -10.89 0.52
C SER A 26 -11.63 -9.71 -0.33
N PHE A 27 -10.65 -8.93 0.16
CA PHE A 27 -10.08 -7.82 -0.59
C PHE A 27 -9.45 -8.27 -1.92
N LEU A 28 -8.61 -9.32 -1.89
CA LEU A 28 -7.93 -9.85 -3.08
C LEU A 28 -8.94 -10.28 -4.16
N VAL A 29 -10.01 -10.98 -3.77
CA VAL A 29 -11.07 -11.40 -4.68
C VAL A 29 -11.81 -10.18 -5.21
N ALA A 30 -12.28 -9.29 -4.34
CA ALA A 30 -13.10 -8.15 -4.74
C ALA A 30 -12.38 -7.21 -5.70
N VAL A 31 -11.11 -6.85 -5.45
CA VAL A 31 -10.34 -5.99 -6.37
C VAL A 31 -10.10 -6.67 -7.71
N THR A 32 -9.81 -7.98 -7.71
CA THR A 32 -9.64 -8.75 -8.95
C THR A 32 -10.95 -8.79 -9.77
N GLU A 33 -12.10 -8.91 -9.11
CA GLU A 33 -13.40 -8.86 -9.79
C GLU A 33 -13.71 -7.46 -10.33
N VAL A 34 -13.46 -6.39 -9.56
CA VAL A 34 -13.64 -5.01 -10.02
C VAL A 34 -12.79 -4.73 -11.25
N ALA A 35 -11.54 -5.20 -11.28
CA ALA A 35 -10.63 -5.00 -12.40
C ALA A 35 -11.12 -5.60 -13.72
N LYS A 36 -12.06 -6.55 -13.72
CA LYS A 36 -12.67 -7.05 -14.95
C LYS A 36 -13.47 -5.98 -15.69
N GLY A 37 -13.92 -4.94 -14.98
CA GLY A 37 -14.60 -3.79 -15.58
C GLY A 37 -16.03 -4.06 -16.03
N ASP A 38 -16.71 -5.07 -15.48
CA ASP A 38 -18.10 -5.40 -15.81
C ASP A 38 -19.09 -4.28 -15.38
N GLU A 39 -18.76 -3.57 -14.29
CA GLU A 39 -19.56 -2.45 -13.73
C GLU A 39 -18.70 -1.20 -13.46
N PRO A 40 -18.23 -0.48 -14.50
CA PRO A 40 -17.26 0.60 -14.34
C PRO A 40 -17.78 1.79 -13.53
N GLU A 41 -19.08 2.08 -13.60
CA GLU A 41 -19.70 3.18 -12.83
C GLU A 41 -19.65 2.98 -11.31
N SER A 42 -19.51 1.72 -10.88
CA SER A 42 -19.45 1.34 -9.46
C SER A 42 -18.03 1.06 -8.98
N ALA A 43 -17.01 1.14 -9.84
CA ALA A 43 -15.64 0.76 -9.51
C ALA A 43 -15.08 1.58 -8.34
N VAL A 44 -15.13 2.92 -8.42
CA VAL A 44 -14.61 3.82 -7.37
C VAL A 44 -15.26 3.57 -5.99
N PRO A 45 -16.60 3.55 -5.83
CA PRO A 45 -17.20 3.31 -4.52
C PRO A 45 -16.94 1.89 -3.99
N PHE A 46 -16.82 0.88 -4.85
CA PHE A 46 -16.45 -0.48 -4.42
C PHE A 46 -14.99 -0.55 -3.97
N LEU A 47 -14.04 -0.02 -4.76
CA LEU A 47 -12.63 0.04 -4.36
C LEU A 47 -12.46 0.80 -3.05
N LEU A 48 -13.17 1.92 -2.86
CA LEU A 48 -13.15 2.68 -1.61
C LEU A 48 -13.62 1.83 -0.42
N LEU A 49 -14.67 1.04 -0.60
CA LEU A 49 -15.19 0.14 0.42
C LEU A 49 -14.17 -0.95 0.77
N GLU A 50 -13.62 -1.63 -0.24
CA GLU A 50 -12.67 -2.73 -0.05
C GLU A 50 -11.37 -2.25 0.61
N VAL A 51 -10.82 -1.11 0.16
CA VAL A 51 -9.64 -0.50 0.79
C VAL A 51 -9.95 -0.07 2.24
N SER A 52 -11.14 0.43 2.54
CA SER A 52 -11.55 0.75 3.91
C SER A 52 -11.57 -0.48 4.81
N GLN A 53 -12.09 -1.61 4.31
CA GLN A 53 -12.13 -2.87 5.04
C GLN A 53 -10.73 -3.46 5.23
N LEU A 54 -9.87 -3.34 4.23
CA LEU A 54 -8.46 -3.74 4.35
C LEU A 54 -7.74 -2.91 5.42
N LEU A 55 -7.95 -1.59 5.45
CA LEU A 55 -7.37 -0.72 6.48
C LEU A 55 -7.91 -1.03 7.89
N LEU A 56 -9.12 -1.58 8.03
CA LEU A 56 -9.57 -2.13 9.31
C LEU A 56 -8.73 -3.35 9.71
N ALA A 57 -8.42 -4.26 8.79
CA ALA A 57 -7.51 -5.38 9.08
C ALA A 57 -6.11 -4.88 9.47
N GLY A 58 -5.59 -3.87 8.77
CA GLY A 58 -4.32 -3.21 9.08
C GLY A 58 -4.31 -2.54 10.44
N GLY A 59 -5.36 -1.80 10.79
CA GLY A 59 -5.50 -1.20 12.11
C GLY A 59 -5.54 -2.24 13.24
N ARG A 60 -6.10 -3.43 12.99
CA ARG A 60 -6.08 -4.54 13.95
C ARG A 60 -4.68 -5.14 14.09
N LEU A 61 -3.97 -5.36 12.98
CA LEU A 61 -2.56 -5.82 12.99
C LEU A 61 -1.67 -4.82 13.71
N GLY A 62 -1.86 -3.52 13.48
CA GLY A 62 -1.09 -2.45 14.11
C GLY A 62 -1.40 -2.23 15.60
N ALA A 63 -2.56 -2.69 16.08
CA ALA A 63 -2.91 -2.69 17.49
C ALA A 63 -2.43 -3.96 18.22
N HIS A 64 -2.00 -4.98 17.48
CA HIS A 64 -1.44 -6.21 18.03
C HIS A 64 0.02 -6.00 18.43
N GLU A 65 0.50 -6.68 19.47
CA GLU A 65 1.93 -6.73 19.77
C GLU A 65 2.72 -7.27 18.56
N ASP A 66 3.99 -6.87 18.45
CA ASP A 66 4.87 -7.30 17.37
C ASP A 66 4.90 -8.83 17.29
N ILE A 67 4.48 -9.35 16.14
CA ILE A 67 4.53 -10.77 15.84
C ILE A 67 5.99 -11.10 15.49
N VAL A 68 6.46 -12.27 15.90
CA VAL A 68 7.84 -12.71 15.63
C VAL A 68 7.80 -14.12 15.06
N PRO A 69 8.41 -14.35 13.88
CA PRO A 69 8.59 -15.68 13.31
C PRO A 69 9.30 -16.65 14.25
N ASP A 70 8.88 -17.92 14.22
CA ASP A 70 9.57 -18.99 14.94
C ASP A 70 10.93 -19.31 14.29
N GLU A 71 11.02 -19.18 12.97
CA GLU A 71 12.22 -19.45 12.18
C GLU A 71 12.96 -18.16 11.83
N ARG A 72 14.28 -18.24 11.68
CA ARG A 72 15.12 -17.07 11.35
C ARG A 72 15.06 -16.68 9.87
N TYR A 73 14.75 -17.64 9.01
CA TYR A 73 14.78 -17.48 7.57
C TYR A 73 13.43 -17.84 7.00
N GLU A 74 12.94 -17.01 6.08
CA GLU A 74 11.74 -17.31 5.31
C GLU A 74 12.02 -18.51 4.40
N PRO A 75 11.20 -19.58 4.45
CA PRO A 75 11.31 -20.68 3.51
C PRO A 75 10.58 -20.32 2.20
N ASP A 76 11.27 -20.58 1.08
CA ASP A 76 10.83 -20.30 -0.29
C ASP A 76 9.34 -20.59 -0.52
N THR A 77 8.60 -19.53 -0.84
CA THR A 77 7.16 -19.54 -1.14
C THR A 77 6.86 -19.83 -2.62
N GLY A 78 7.90 -19.98 -3.44
CA GLY A 78 7.80 -20.12 -4.89
C GLY A 78 7.87 -18.78 -5.62
N PRO A 79 7.64 -18.76 -6.94
CA PRO A 79 7.65 -17.53 -7.71
C PRO A 79 6.47 -16.63 -7.33
N ASP A 80 6.71 -15.32 -7.29
CA ASP A 80 5.67 -14.33 -7.09
C ASP A 80 4.62 -14.40 -8.21
N ALA A 81 3.36 -14.16 -7.81
CA ALA A 81 2.27 -14.12 -8.77
C ALA A 81 2.37 -12.83 -9.60
N ASP A 82 2.35 -12.97 -10.92
CA ASP A 82 2.30 -11.85 -11.83
C ASP A 82 1.01 -11.03 -11.60
N VAL A 83 1.17 -9.71 -11.43
CA VAL A 83 0.10 -8.73 -11.25
C VAL A 83 -0.02 -7.75 -12.41
N ASP A 84 0.80 -7.88 -13.46
CA ASP A 84 0.86 -6.91 -14.56
C ASP A 84 -0.48 -6.81 -15.30
N GLU A 85 -1.12 -7.94 -15.62
CA GLU A 85 -2.43 -7.94 -16.28
C GLU A 85 -3.49 -7.24 -15.39
N LEU A 86 -3.43 -7.46 -14.08
CA LEU A 86 -4.35 -6.83 -13.13
C LEU A 86 -4.13 -5.31 -13.09
N ARG A 87 -2.87 -4.88 -13.05
CA ARG A 87 -2.45 -3.48 -13.05
C ARG A 87 -2.94 -2.76 -14.31
N GLU A 88 -2.71 -3.36 -15.48
CA GLU A 88 -3.16 -2.81 -16.76
C GLU A 88 -4.69 -2.72 -16.89
N ASN A 89 -5.40 -3.70 -16.34
CA ASN A 89 -6.87 -3.69 -16.29
C ASN A 89 -7.38 -2.56 -15.39
N LEU A 90 -6.81 -2.40 -14.19
CA LEU A 90 -7.15 -1.31 -13.26
C LEU A 90 -6.83 0.06 -13.86
N ALA A 91 -5.66 0.23 -14.49
CA ALA A 91 -5.28 1.50 -15.12
C ALA A 91 -6.29 1.90 -16.23
N ARG A 92 -6.71 0.94 -17.06
CA ARG A 92 -7.75 1.18 -18.08
C ARG A 92 -9.11 1.49 -17.48
N LEU A 93 -9.48 0.82 -16.39
CA LEU A 93 -10.75 1.05 -15.69
C LEU A 93 -10.80 2.42 -15.02
N LEU A 94 -9.66 2.88 -14.50
CA LEU A 94 -9.53 4.10 -13.73
C LEU A 94 -9.12 5.32 -14.57
N ASP A 95 -8.93 5.19 -15.89
CA ASP A 95 -8.74 6.35 -16.76
C ASP A 95 -10.00 7.26 -16.70
N PRO A 96 -9.89 8.59 -16.39
CA PRO A 96 -8.69 9.42 -16.27
C PRO A 96 -8.24 9.75 -14.84
N ILE A 97 -8.81 9.10 -13.83
CA ILE A 97 -8.58 9.37 -12.40
C ILE A 97 -7.43 8.55 -11.79
N ASP A 98 -6.76 7.71 -12.58
CA ASP A 98 -5.75 6.77 -12.08
C ASP A 98 -4.55 7.48 -11.43
N VAL A 99 -4.15 8.64 -11.97
CA VAL A 99 -3.04 9.44 -11.44
C VAL A 99 -3.54 10.40 -10.35
N TYR A 100 -2.80 10.47 -9.24
CA TYR A 100 -3.04 11.41 -8.16
C TYR A 100 -1.74 11.95 -7.57
N SER A 101 -1.86 12.97 -6.72
CA SER A 101 -0.73 13.60 -6.04
C SER A 101 -0.61 13.06 -4.62
N GLU A 102 0.49 12.38 -4.32
CA GLU A 102 0.70 11.66 -3.07
C GLU A 102 1.72 12.34 -2.14
N VAL A 103 1.44 12.25 -0.84
CA VAL A 103 2.33 12.70 0.25
C VAL A 103 2.62 11.52 1.18
N PHE A 104 3.73 10.82 0.91
CA PHE A 104 4.07 9.58 1.62
C PHE A 104 4.23 9.72 3.13
N ASP A 105 5.04 10.69 3.60
CA ASP A 105 5.22 10.96 5.03
C ASP A 105 4.70 12.36 5.37
N PRO A 106 3.52 12.47 6.03
CA PRO A 106 2.94 13.76 6.41
C PRO A 106 3.75 14.48 7.51
N TYR A 107 4.70 13.80 8.16
CA TYR A 107 5.61 14.40 9.14
C TYR A 107 6.89 14.94 8.54
N GLU A 108 7.19 14.63 7.26
CA GLU A 108 8.36 15.17 6.56
C GLU A 108 8.08 16.62 6.09
N PRO A 109 8.70 17.64 6.71
CA PRO A 109 8.30 19.01 6.44
C PRO A 109 8.69 19.43 5.02
N ARG A 110 7.74 20.05 4.31
CA ARG A 110 7.97 20.72 3.02
C ARG A 110 8.41 19.80 1.88
N LYS A 111 8.11 18.50 1.95
CA LYS A 111 8.26 17.60 0.81
C LYS A 111 7.21 17.92 -0.25
N ALA A 112 7.65 18.02 -1.50
CA ALA A 112 6.72 18.17 -2.61
C ALA A 112 5.93 16.86 -2.78
N PRO A 113 4.61 16.93 -3.02
CA PRO A 113 3.85 15.77 -3.43
C PRO A 113 4.40 15.17 -4.73
N VAL A 114 4.28 13.85 -4.89
CA VAL A 114 4.73 13.15 -6.10
C VAL A 114 3.56 12.57 -6.89
N PRO A 115 3.71 12.34 -8.20
CA PRO A 115 2.74 11.56 -8.96
C PRO A 115 2.72 10.10 -8.46
N ALA A 116 1.53 9.55 -8.26
CA ALA A 116 1.30 8.13 -7.99
C ALA A 116 0.08 7.64 -8.79
N ARG A 117 -0.04 6.32 -8.99
CA ARG A 117 -1.14 5.68 -9.70
C ARG A 117 -1.90 4.74 -8.77
N ILE A 118 -3.23 4.87 -8.75
CA ILE A 118 -4.11 3.99 -7.97
C ILE A 118 -3.97 2.53 -8.44
N SER A 119 -3.83 2.32 -9.75
CA SER A 119 -3.62 0.99 -10.33
C SER A 119 -2.35 0.31 -9.83
N ASP A 120 -1.22 1.03 -9.85
CA ASP A 120 0.08 0.55 -9.34
C ASP A 120 -0.01 0.27 -7.83
N ASP A 121 -0.53 1.23 -7.05
CA ASP A 121 -0.70 1.12 -5.60
C ASP A 121 -1.54 -0.10 -5.18
N LEU A 122 -2.68 -0.33 -5.85
CA LEU A 122 -3.54 -1.47 -5.57
C LEU A 122 -2.83 -2.80 -5.87
N THR A 123 -2.05 -2.87 -6.94
CA THR A 123 -1.29 -4.10 -7.26
C THR A 123 -0.10 -4.33 -6.34
N ASP A 124 0.55 -3.28 -5.85
CA ASP A 124 1.61 -3.37 -4.85
C ASP A 124 1.05 -3.89 -3.53
N VAL A 125 -0.07 -3.33 -3.07
CA VAL A 125 -0.81 -3.83 -1.89
C VAL A 125 -1.19 -5.30 -2.07
N ILE A 126 -1.71 -5.70 -3.24
CA ILE A 126 -2.08 -7.09 -3.53
C ILE A 126 -0.86 -8.02 -3.45
N THR A 127 0.30 -7.57 -3.91
CA THR A 127 1.55 -8.33 -3.87
C THR A 127 1.96 -8.64 -2.43
N ASP A 128 2.01 -7.62 -1.57
CA ASP A 128 2.33 -7.78 -0.14
C ASP A 128 1.35 -8.74 0.56
N LEU A 129 0.05 -8.57 0.29
CA LEU A 129 -0.99 -9.40 0.91
C LEU A 129 -0.95 -10.86 0.45
N ARG A 130 -0.66 -11.10 -0.83
CA ARG A 130 -0.49 -12.45 -1.40
C ARG A 130 0.69 -13.18 -0.79
N HIS A 131 1.77 -12.46 -0.47
CA HIS A 131 2.93 -13.05 0.18
C HIS A 131 2.57 -13.66 1.54
N GLY A 132 1.88 -12.91 2.41
CA GLY A 132 1.36 -13.48 3.67
C GLY A 132 0.34 -14.61 3.46
N MET A 133 -0.54 -14.51 2.45
CA MET A 133 -1.48 -15.58 2.11
C MET A 133 -0.79 -16.89 1.67
N ALA A 134 0.37 -16.81 1.02
CA ALA A 134 1.16 -17.99 0.65
C ALA A 134 1.63 -18.75 1.89
N HIS A 135 2.10 -18.04 2.92
CA HIS A 135 2.44 -18.63 4.21
C HIS A 135 1.22 -19.22 4.92
N TYR A 136 0.12 -18.48 4.95
CA TYR A 136 -1.12 -18.90 5.62
C TYR A 136 -1.65 -20.21 5.02
N ARG A 137 -1.72 -20.30 3.68
CA ARG A 137 -2.15 -21.50 2.96
C ARG A 137 -1.21 -22.71 3.14
N ALA A 138 0.06 -22.46 3.46
CA ALA A 138 1.02 -23.49 3.83
C ALA A 138 0.93 -23.92 5.32
N GLY A 139 -0.01 -23.37 6.09
CA GLY A 139 -0.17 -23.63 7.52
C GLY A 139 0.85 -22.90 8.41
N ARG A 140 1.58 -21.92 7.87
CA ARG A 140 2.58 -21.12 8.59
C ARG A 140 1.94 -19.83 9.12
N THR A 141 1.04 -19.98 10.08
CA THR A 141 0.17 -18.89 10.56
C THR A 141 0.94 -17.71 11.16
N THR A 142 1.92 -17.97 12.01
CA THR A 142 2.77 -16.92 12.62
C THR A 142 3.54 -16.14 11.56
N GLU A 143 4.07 -16.83 10.54
CA GLU A 143 4.81 -16.23 9.43
C GLU A 143 3.92 -15.33 8.57
N ALA A 144 2.69 -15.79 8.28
CA ALA A 144 1.71 -15.00 7.55
C ALA A 144 1.35 -13.71 8.29
N LEU A 145 1.05 -13.85 9.58
CA LEU A 145 0.75 -12.73 10.48
C LEU A 145 1.92 -11.74 10.56
N TRP A 146 3.15 -12.24 10.65
CA TRP A 146 4.34 -11.41 10.63
C TRP A 146 4.46 -10.62 9.33
N TRP A 147 4.36 -11.28 8.18
CA TRP A 147 4.47 -10.63 6.88
C TRP A 147 3.39 -9.57 6.69
N TRP A 148 2.14 -9.86 7.02
CA TRP A 148 1.07 -8.86 6.96
C TRP A 148 1.31 -7.68 7.89
N GLN A 149 1.76 -7.90 9.13
CA GLN A 149 2.03 -6.82 10.07
C GLN A 149 3.25 -5.99 9.67
N PHE A 150 4.35 -6.63 9.29
CA PHE A 150 5.57 -5.94 8.86
C PHE A 150 5.29 -5.07 7.64
N SER A 151 4.69 -5.65 6.60
CA SER A 151 4.37 -4.93 5.36
C SER A 151 3.29 -3.86 5.57
N TYR A 152 2.43 -3.99 6.60
CA TYR A 152 1.48 -2.92 6.95
C TYR A 152 2.22 -1.64 7.34
N PHE A 153 3.28 -1.78 8.14
CA PHE A 153 4.06 -0.64 8.60
C PHE A 153 5.07 -0.14 7.56
N SER A 154 5.59 -1.03 6.71
CA SER A 154 6.66 -0.68 5.79
C SER A 154 6.19 -0.34 4.37
N ASN A 155 5.00 -0.77 3.95
CA ASN A 155 4.49 -0.55 2.60
C ASN A 155 2.94 -0.48 2.50
N TRP A 156 2.23 -1.62 2.45
CA TRP A 156 0.81 -1.64 2.06
C TRP A 156 -0.10 -0.77 2.94
N GLY A 157 0.23 -0.51 4.20
CA GLY A 157 -0.60 0.33 5.06
C GLY A 157 -0.61 1.80 4.63
N SER A 158 0.55 2.39 4.31
CA SER A 158 0.62 3.74 3.77
C SER A 158 0.05 3.80 2.36
N THR A 159 0.40 2.83 1.51
CA THR A 159 -0.09 2.73 0.12
C THR A 159 -1.62 2.63 0.06
N ALA A 160 -2.23 1.77 0.89
CA ALA A 160 -3.68 1.65 0.99
C ALA A 160 -4.33 2.93 1.54
N SER A 161 -3.68 3.63 2.49
CA SER A 161 -4.19 4.89 3.03
C SER A 161 -4.20 6.01 1.99
N ALA A 162 -3.15 6.10 1.18
CA ALA A 162 -3.03 7.02 0.06
C ALA A 162 -4.11 6.74 -1.01
N THR A 163 -4.23 5.47 -1.43
CA THR A 163 -5.28 5.01 -2.34
C THR A 163 -6.68 5.33 -1.82
N LEU A 164 -6.96 5.08 -0.53
CA LEU A 164 -8.24 5.42 0.10
C LEU A 164 -8.52 6.92 -0.04
N ARG A 165 -7.52 7.75 0.24
CA ARG A 165 -7.66 9.21 0.18
C ARG A 165 -7.94 9.68 -1.25
N ALA A 166 -7.25 9.11 -2.25
CA ALA A 166 -7.48 9.39 -3.67
C ALA A 166 -8.91 9.03 -4.08
N LEU A 167 -9.35 7.80 -3.83
CA LEU A 167 -10.70 7.32 -4.14
C LEU A 167 -11.79 8.13 -3.43
N GLN A 168 -11.57 8.47 -2.16
CA GLN A 168 -12.49 9.29 -1.37
C GLN A 168 -12.60 10.71 -1.93
N SER A 169 -11.49 11.28 -2.41
CA SER A 169 -11.48 12.57 -3.10
C SER A 169 -12.31 12.53 -4.37
N VAL A 170 -12.08 11.54 -5.24
CA VAL A 170 -12.84 11.36 -6.49
C VAL A 170 -14.34 11.27 -6.19
N LEU A 171 -14.73 10.42 -5.24
CA LEU A 171 -16.13 10.23 -4.89
C LEU A 171 -16.76 11.53 -4.34
N ALA A 172 -16.02 12.30 -3.53
CA ALA A 172 -16.48 13.59 -3.02
C ALA A 172 -16.68 14.62 -4.16
N HIS A 173 -15.73 14.72 -5.08
CA HIS A 173 -15.85 15.57 -6.27
C HIS A 173 -17.09 15.24 -7.11
N VAL A 174 -17.34 13.96 -7.34
CA VAL A 174 -18.55 13.48 -8.03
C VAL A 174 -19.83 13.84 -7.25
N ARG A 175 -19.89 13.53 -5.95
CA ARG A 175 -21.10 13.71 -5.13
C ARG A 175 -21.42 15.17 -4.80
N LEU A 176 -20.40 16.01 -4.72
CA LEU A 176 -20.53 17.46 -4.46
C LEU A 176 -20.58 18.29 -5.75
N ASN A 177 -20.53 17.65 -6.93
CA ASN A 177 -20.52 18.30 -8.24
C ASN A 177 -19.40 19.35 -8.37
N GLN A 178 -18.19 18.96 -7.96
CA GLN A 178 -16.98 19.77 -8.06
C GLN A 178 -16.04 19.09 -9.07
N PRO A 179 -15.73 19.71 -10.22
CA PRO A 179 -14.76 19.14 -11.16
C PRO A 179 -13.39 18.92 -10.50
N LEU A 180 -12.69 17.87 -10.91
CA LEU A 180 -11.28 17.71 -10.58
C LEU A 180 -10.47 18.78 -11.32
N ALA A 181 -9.47 19.34 -10.66
CA ALA A 181 -8.51 20.21 -11.32
C ALA A 181 -7.64 19.37 -12.26
N GLU A 182 -7.18 19.97 -13.36
CA GLU A 182 -6.13 19.37 -14.16
C GLU A 182 -4.89 19.22 -13.28
N LEU A 183 -4.21 18.07 -13.40
CA LEU A 183 -3.00 17.81 -12.63
C LEU A 183 -1.77 18.52 -13.24
N ASP A 184 -1.96 19.46 -14.17
CA ASP A 184 -0.92 20.33 -14.77
C ASP A 184 0.36 19.60 -15.23
N GLY A 185 0.21 18.40 -15.82
CA GLY A 185 1.33 17.60 -16.30
C GLY A 185 2.01 16.72 -15.24
N LEU A 186 1.36 16.53 -14.07
CA LEU A 186 1.69 15.47 -13.12
C LEU A 186 1.60 14.12 -13.85
N ASP A 187 2.77 13.58 -14.17
CA ASP A 187 2.91 12.36 -14.94
C ASP A 187 3.95 11.49 -14.23
N THR A 188 3.61 10.24 -13.96
CA THR A 188 4.54 9.26 -13.39
C THR A 188 5.66 8.90 -14.37
N ASP A 189 5.47 9.14 -15.67
CA ASP A 189 6.47 8.84 -16.70
C ASP A 189 7.53 9.98 -16.81
N GLN A 190 7.26 11.13 -16.16
CA GLN A 190 8.24 12.18 -15.94
C GLN A 190 8.90 11.96 -14.57
N GLY A 191 9.85 11.03 -14.52
CA GLY A 191 10.73 10.89 -13.36
C GLY A 191 11.32 12.24 -12.95
N MET A 192 11.69 12.38 -11.67
CA MET A 192 12.51 13.50 -11.19
C MET A 192 13.57 13.78 -12.25
N GLY A 193 13.49 14.95 -12.91
CA GLY A 193 14.33 15.22 -14.08
C GLY A 193 15.76 14.84 -13.75
N ASP A 194 16.42 14.12 -14.65
CA ASP A 194 17.75 13.46 -14.51
C ASP A 194 18.73 14.25 -13.62
N ASP A 195 18.74 15.58 -13.77
CA ASP A 195 19.50 16.56 -12.99
C ASP A 195 19.30 16.49 -11.45
N THR A 196 18.09 16.16 -10.98
CA THR A 196 17.74 16.08 -9.55
C THR A 196 18.25 14.78 -8.93
N LEU A 197 18.14 13.67 -9.66
CA LEU A 197 18.66 12.37 -9.23
C LEU A 197 20.18 12.36 -9.24
N GLU A 198 20.83 12.96 -10.24
CA GLU A 198 22.28 13.15 -10.26
C GLU A 198 22.74 14.03 -9.07
N PHE A 199 22.01 15.09 -8.76
CA PHE A 199 22.34 15.98 -7.65
C PHE A 199 22.20 15.28 -6.30
N GLU A 200 21.12 14.53 -6.09
CA GLU A 200 20.89 13.79 -4.85
C GLU A 200 21.86 12.62 -4.70
N ALA A 201 22.13 11.87 -5.77
CA ALA A 201 23.15 10.82 -5.78
C ALA A 201 24.55 11.39 -5.51
N GLY A 202 24.87 12.57 -6.08
CA GLY A 202 26.11 13.30 -5.81
C GLY A 202 26.23 13.73 -4.34
N ARG A 203 25.14 14.18 -3.71
CA ARG A 203 25.08 14.54 -2.28
C ARG A 203 25.32 13.32 -1.39
N VAL A 204 24.65 12.20 -1.66
CA VAL A 204 24.80 10.96 -0.90
C VAL A 204 26.21 10.38 -1.07
N MET A 205 26.74 10.36 -2.29
CA MET A 205 28.13 9.96 -2.55
C MET A 205 29.14 10.84 -1.82
N ALA A 206 28.91 12.16 -1.76
CA ALA A 206 29.78 13.07 -1.03
C ALA A 206 29.77 12.77 0.48
N GLU A 207 28.60 12.51 1.07
CA GLU A 207 28.48 12.17 2.50
C GLU A 207 29.15 10.81 2.82
N GLU A 208 28.90 9.79 2.00
CA GLU A 208 29.42 8.43 2.18
C GLU A 208 30.92 8.30 1.86
N ILE A 209 31.48 9.14 0.99
CA ILE A 209 32.93 9.15 0.66
C ILE A 209 33.71 10.10 1.58
N ALA A 210 33.16 11.26 1.93
CA ALA A 210 33.85 12.24 2.78
C ALA A 210 33.97 11.77 4.24
N GLY A 211 32.95 11.09 4.77
CA GLY A 211 32.94 10.57 6.14
C GLY A 211 34.12 9.64 6.44
N PRO A 212 34.34 8.57 5.64
CA PRO A 212 35.46 7.65 5.83
C PRO A 212 36.85 8.24 5.52
N LEU A 213 36.93 9.27 4.67
CA LEU A 213 38.20 9.88 4.23
C LEU A 213 38.60 11.13 5.02
N GLY A 214 37.76 11.62 5.92
CA GLY A 214 38.05 12.79 6.76
C GLY A 214 38.22 14.09 5.96
N LEU A 215 37.56 14.19 4.81
CA LEU A 215 37.62 15.37 3.95
C LEU A 215 36.44 16.30 4.31
N ASP A 216 36.72 17.49 4.84
CA ASP A 216 35.69 18.50 5.05
C ASP A 216 35.17 19.04 3.70
N PRO A 217 33.86 19.28 3.54
CA PRO A 217 33.34 19.91 2.33
C PRO A 217 33.94 21.33 2.22
N ALA A 218 34.66 21.58 1.13
CA ALA A 218 35.22 22.89 0.85
C ALA A 218 34.10 23.93 0.72
N LYS A 219 34.24 25.05 1.44
CA LYS A 219 33.33 26.20 1.42
C LYS A 219 33.20 26.84 0.04
#